data_AF-A0A8D5U8R1-F1
#
_entry.id   AF-A0A8D5U8R1-F1
#
_cell.length_a   1.000
_cell.length_b   1.000
_cell.length_c   1.000
_cell.angle_alpha   90.00
_cell.angle_beta   90.00
_cell.angle_gamma   90.00
#
_symmetry.space_group_name_H-M   'P 1'
#
loop_
_entity.id
_entity.type
_entity.pdbx_description
1 polymer ?
#
loop_
_entity_poly.entity_id
_entity_poly.type
_entity_poly.pdbx_seq_one_letter_code
_entity_poly.pdbx_strand_id
1 'polypeptide(L)'
;MSEGDTNSPINKLITEVNNQLLQLYVRYTKSIVHTGRLLGKIYGITVYFENPEFAGSESTILDLYTIAKDTKEELTKIREELEESNIELQKIMNAVKDLIKVDDIGKVFPIYLALKDTVKIVRNIIDETISIAESINNLDKVKERVIKIEDLHTAEEIKAYRLGLRLLSMTAEVRGFQKLMETVYYSLLSTSSLGKDVVKGVITDYIKILRWSLDYVKKAEKDVDEITRLVDNLLLDLKGSKYETLLRRVEEKYKESFSLLLKGVNDYLQEANRLGYDVGLVKN
;
A
#
# COMPACT_ATOMS: atom_id res chain seq x y z
N MET A 1 22.22 48.06 3.97
CA MET A 1 21.66 46.72 3.68
C MET A 1 20.89 46.87 2.39
N SER A 2 21.48 46.48 1.26
CA SER A 2 20.86 46.58 -0.06
C SER A 2 19.86 45.44 -0.22
N GLU A 3 18.61 45.78 -0.51
CA GLU A 3 17.60 44.86 -1.03
C GLU A 3 18.19 44.15 -2.26
N GLY A 4 18.40 42.84 -2.14
CA GLY A 4 18.94 42.03 -3.22
C GLY A 4 17.96 42.02 -4.39
N ASP A 5 18.48 42.29 -5.57
CA ASP A 5 17.77 42.42 -6.83
C ASP A 5 16.97 41.14 -7.15
N THR A 6 15.68 41.15 -6.80
CA THR A 6 14.72 40.05 -7.02
C THR A 6 14.48 39.77 -8.51
N ASN A 7 15.03 40.60 -9.42
CA ASN A 7 14.89 40.50 -10.87
C ASN A 7 16.06 39.83 -11.62
N SER A 8 17.05 39.26 -10.92
CA SER A 8 18.16 38.55 -11.56
C SER A 8 17.69 37.41 -12.49
N PRO A 9 18.24 37.28 -13.72
CA PRO A 9 17.95 36.16 -14.64
C PRO A 9 18.12 34.78 -14.00
N ILE A 10 19.02 34.66 -13.03
CA ILE A 10 19.26 33.40 -12.28
C ILE A 10 18.07 33.08 -11.37
N ASN A 11 17.49 34.07 -10.68
CA ASN A 11 16.32 33.86 -9.83
C ASN A 11 15.08 33.48 -10.65
N LYS A 12 14.93 34.06 -11.85
CA LYS A 12 13.86 33.67 -12.80
C LYS A 12 14.04 32.22 -13.28
N LEU A 13 15.27 31.82 -13.62
CA LEU A 13 15.57 30.44 -14.01
C LEU A 13 15.29 29.44 -12.88
N ILE A 14 15.74 29.73 -11.65
CA ILE A 14 15.49 28.88 -10.47
C ILE A 14 13.98 28.72 -10.23
N THR A 15 13.22 29.81 -10.36
CA THR A 15 11.76 29.79 -10.19
C THR A 15 11.09 28.90 -11.24
N GLU A 16 11.47 29.04 -12.51
CA GLU A 16 10.93 28.25 -13.62
C GLU A 16 11.21 26.76 -13.44
N VAL A 17 12.45 26.42 -13.08
CA VAL A 17 12.85 25.03 -12.81
C VAL A 17 12.07 24.44 -11.64
N ASN A 18 11.92 25.20 -10.54
CA ASN A 18 11.12 24.75 -9.40
C ASN A 18 9.66 24.51 -9.77
N ASN A 19 9.07 25.32 -10.65
CA ASN A 19 7.71 25.11 -11.14
C ASN A 19 7.59 23.81 -11.97
N GLN A 20 8.55 23.54 -12.85
CA GLN A 20 8.58 22.30 -13.65
C GLN A 20 8.78 21.07 -12.75
N LEU A 21 9.70 21.14 -11.79
CA LEU A 21 9.92 20.08 -10.81
C LEU A 21 8.67 19.86 -9.93
N LEU A 22 7.97 20.94 -9.52
CA LEU A 22 6.73 20.83 -8.76
C LEU A 22 5.63 20.12 -9.57
N GLN A 23 5.47 20.43 -10.85
CA GLN A 23 4.50 19.76 -11.73
C GLN A 23 4.80 18.27 -11.88
N LEU A 24 6.07 17.90 -12.07
CA LEU A 24 6.50 16.49 -12.02
C LEU A 24 6.16 15.86 -10.68
N TYR A 25 6.47 16.53 -9.58
CA TYR A 25 6.26 16.01 -8.23
C TYR A 25 4.78 15.74 -7.94
N VAL A 26 3.89 16.64 -8.36
CA VAL A 26 2.43 16.46 -8.25
C VAL A 26 1.96 15.23 -9.06
N ARG A 27 2.47 15.04 -10.29
CA ARG A 27 2.15 13.87 -11.12
C ARG A 27 2.53 12.56 -10.41
N TYR A 28 3.78 12.44 -9.95
CA TYR A 28 4.25 11.24 -9.24
C TYR A 28 3.49 10.95 -7.96
N THR A 29 3.16 12.00 -7.19
CA THR A 29 2.42 11.87 -5.93
C THR A 29 1.03 11.28 -6.15
N LYS A 30 0.34 11.65 -7.23
CA LYS A 30 -0.96 11.07 -7.59
C LYS A 30 -0.84 9.58 -7.92
N SER A 31 0.24 9.18 -8.58
CA SER A 31 0.49 7.77 -8.92
C SER A 31 0.74 6.92 -7.67
N ILE A 32 1.39 7.44 -6.62
CA ILE A 32 1.68 6.69 -5.39
C ILE A 32 0.44 6.04 -4.76
N VAL A 33 -0.65 6.79 -4.55
CA VAL A 33 -1.86 6.22 -3.90
C VAL A 33 -2.43 5.11 -4.76
N HIS A 34 -2.43 5.33 -6.08
CA HIS A 34 -2.94 4.35 -7.02
C HIS A 34 -2.06 3.09 -7.04
N THR A 35 -0.74 3.21 -7.19
CA THR A 35 0.20 2.08 -7.15
C THR A 35 0.15 1.35 -5.80
N GLY A 36 0.03 2.08 -4.68
CA GLY A 36 -0.14 1.49 -3.34
C GLY A 36 -1.44 0.70 -3.19
N ARG A 37 -2.54 1.15 -3.83
CA ARG A 37 -3.79 0.36 -3.89
C ARG A 37 -3.62 -0.91 -4.71
N LEU A 38 -2.90 -0.86 -5.82
CA LEU A 38 -2.60 -2.03 -6.65
C LEU A 38 -1.74 -3.06 -5.88
N LEU A 39 -0.70 -2.60 -5.17
CA LEU A 39 0.09 -3.44 -4.27
C LEU A 39 -0.79 -4.09 -3.20
N GLY A 40 -1.62 -3.28 -2.51
CA GLY A 40 -2.55 -3.78 -1.50
C GLY A 40 -3.52 -4.82 -2.06
N LYS A 41 -4.03 -4.61 -3.28
CA LYS A 41 -4.91 -5.56 -3.97
C LYS A 41 -4.22 -6.91 -4.19
N ILE A 42 -2.97 -6.91 -4.67
CA ILE A 42 -2.19 -8.14 -4.87
C ILE A 42 -1.91 -8.85 -3.55
N TYR A 43 -1.54 -8.12 -2.50
CA TYR A 43 -1.36 -8.68 -1.16
C TYR A 43 -2.65 -9.26 -0.56
N GLY A 44 -3.80 -8.68 -0.89
CA GLY A 44 -5.10 -9.26 -0.54
C GLY A 44 -5.36 -10.56 -1.31
N ILE A 45 -5.03 -10.59 -2.61
CA ILE A 45 -5.20 -11.77 -3.46
C ILE A 45 -4.36 -12.95 -2.96
N THR A 46 -3.09 -12.73 -2.58
CA THR A 46 -2.22 -13.82 -2.12
C THR A 46 -2.78 -14.61 -0.95
N VAL A 47 -3.56 -13.97 -0.07
CA VAL A 47 -4.24 -14.64 1.06
C VAL A 47 -5.14 -15.78 0.57
N TYR A 48 -5.86 -15.59 -0.54
CA TYR A 48 -6.72 -16.61 -1.15
C TYR A 48 -5.91 -17.73 -1.80
N PHE A 49 -4.77 -17.42 -2.41
CA PHE A 49 -3.89 -18.43 -3.03
C PHE A 49 -3.14 -19.26 -1.99
N GLU A 50 -2.84 -18.69 -0.83
CA GLU A 50 -2.25 -19.40 0.30
C GLU A 50 -3.26 -20.31 1.00
N ASN A 51 -4.53 -19.88 1.11
CA ASN A 51 -5.60 -20.60 1.81
C ASN A 51 -6.87 -20.78 0.94
N PRO A 52 -6.77 -21.43 -0.23
CA PRO A 52 -7.86 -21.60 -1.18
C PRO A 52 -9.02 -22.44 -0.65
N GLU A 53 -8.81 -23.21 0.42
CA GLU A 53 -9.82 -24.08 1.01
C GLU A 53 -11.10 -23.31 1.39
N PHE A 54 -10.96 -22.02 1.73
CA PHE A 54 -12.07 -21.13 2.06
C PHE A 54 -12.34 -20.05 1.02
N ALA A 55 -11.88 -20.22 -0.23
CA ALA A 55 -12.03 -19.20 -1.28
C ALA A 55 -13.47 -19.04 -1.81
N GLY A 56 -14.44 -19.83 -1.34
CA GLY A 56 -15.82 -19.78 -1.80
C GLY A 56 -16.07 -20.64 -3.05
N SER A 57 -15.26 -20.47 -4.09
CA SER A 57 -15.37 -21.27 -5.31
C SER A 57 -14.09 -21.25 -6.16
N GLU A 58 -13.94 -22.22 -7.04
CA GLU A 58 -12.88 -22.22 -8.06
C GLU A 58 -12.99 -20.98 -8.96
N SER A 59 -14.21 -20.53 -9.28
CA SER A 59 -14.44 -19.29 -10.05
C SER A 59 -13.83 -18.09 -9.35
N THR A 60 -13.96 -17.99 -8.02
CA THR A 60 -13.36 -16.89 -7.25
C THR A 60 -11.83 -16.87 -7.42
N ILE A 61 -11.19 -18.04 -7.41
CA ILE A 61 -9.74 -18.16 -7.66
C ILE A 61 -9.38 -17.72 -9.09
N LEU A 62 -10.18 -18.09 -10.10
CA LEU A 62 -9.98 -17.66 -11.49
C LEU A 62 -10.14 -16.14 -11.66
N ASP A 63 -11.14 -15.56 -11.02
CA ASP A 63 -11.40 -14.12 -11.06
C ASP A 63 -10.26 -13.35 -10.39
N LEU A 64 -9.81 -13.81 -9.22
CA LEU A 64 -8.67 -13.21 -8.51
C LEU A 64 -7.35 -13.34 -9.29
N TYR A 65 -7.14 -14.46 -9.99
CA TYR A 65 -5.99 -14.63 -10.90
C TYR A 65 -6.03 -13.61 -12.04
N THR A 66 -7.20 -13.43 -12.67
CA THR A 66 -7.39 -12.48 -13.76
C THR A 66 -7.13 -11.06 -13.27
N ILE A 67 -7.67 -10.71 -12.11
CA ILE A 67 -7.40 -9.43 -11.45
C ILE A 67 -5.91 -9.22 -11.18
N ALA A 68 -5.18 -10.26 -10.75
CA ALA A 68 -3.74 -10.16 -10.52
C ALA A 68 -2.97 -9.90 -11.82
N LYS A 69 -3.37 -10.56 -12.91
CA LYS A 69 -2.81 -10.32 -14.24
C LYS A 69 -3.08 -8.90 -14.74
N ASP A 70 -4.33 -8.43 -14.65
CA ASP A 70 -4.71 -7.07 -15.05
C ASP A 70 -3.95 -6.02 -14.24
N THR A 71 -3.79 -6.27 -12.94
CA THR A 71 -3.00 -5.40 -12.05
C THR A 71 -1.53 -5.33 -12.48
N LYS A 72 -0.93 -6.46 -12.87
CA LYS A 72 0.44 -6.50 -13.42
C LYS A 72 0.54 -5.70 -14.73
N GLU A 73 -0.43 -5.81 -15.62
CA GLU A 73 -0.45 -5.05 -16.87
C GLU A 73 -0.57 -3.54 -16.62
N GLU A 74 -1.45 -3.13 -15.69
CA GLU A 74 -1.59 -1.73 -15.26
C GLU A 74 -0.29 -1.19 -14.66
N LEU A 75 0.38 -1.96 -13.81
CA LEU A 75 1.68 -1.58 -13.23
C LEU A 75 2.81 -1.49 -14.26
N THR A 76 2.74 -2.29 -15.32
CA THR A 76 3.69 -2.20 -16.43
C THR A 76 3.52 -0.87 -17.17
N LYS A 77 2.27 -0.41 -17.39
CA LYS A 77 2.00 0.90 -17.98
C LYS A 77 2.49 2.04 -17.08
N ILE A 78 2.21 1.96 -15.78
CA ILE A 78 2.72 2.95 -14.82
C ILE A 78 4.25 2.98 -14.84
N ARG A 79 4.92 1.81 -14.92
CA ARG A 79 6.38 1.73 -15.04
C ARG A 79 6.90 2.50 -16.25
N GLU A 80 6.25 2.38 -17.40
CA GLU A 80 6.61 3.11 -18.63
C GLU A 80 6.44 4.62 -18.43
N GLU A 81 5.31 5.07 -17.88
CA GLU A 81 5.04 6.49 -17.56
C GLU A 81 6.07 7.09 -16.58
N LEU A 82 6.52 6.30 -15.60
CA LEU A 82 7.56 6.73 -14.65
C LEU A 82 8.91 6.89 -15.33
N GLU A 83 9.23 6.06 -16.33
CA GLU A 83 10.48 6.14 -17.06
C GLU A 83 10.51 7.35 -17.98
N GLU A 84 9.39 7.67 -18.65
CA GLU A 84 9.23 8.91 -19.40
C GLU A 84 9.41 10.15 -18.50
N SER A 85 8.76 10.12 -17.34
CA SER A 85 8.87 11.20 -16.34
C SER A 85 10.29 11.30 -15.76
N ASN A 86 11.02 10.19 -15.65
CA ASN A 86 12.42 10.16 -15.23
C ASN A 86 13.33 10.77 -16.31
N ILE A 87 13.06 10.51 -17.60
CA ILE A 87 13.76 11.16 -18.72
C ILE A 87 13.50 12.68 -18.71
N GLU A 88 12.26 13.11 -18.47
CA GLU A 88 11.90 14.53 -18.31
C GLU A 88 12.69 15.17 -17.16
N LEU A 89 12.75 14.52 -16.00
CA LEU A 89 13.52 14.96 -14.85
C LEU A 89 15.02 15.12 -15.19
N GLN A 90 15.63 14.14 -15.87
CA GLN A 90 17.04 14.24 -16.27
C GLN A 90 17.28 15.41 -17.25
N LYS A 91 16.37 15.66 -18.18
CA LYS A 91 16.46 16.79 -19.12
C LYS A 91 16.46 18.13 -18.38
N ILE A 92 15.51 18.32 -17.46
CA ILE A 92 15.42 19.53 -16.63
C ILE A 92 16.72 19.73 -15.84
N MET A 93 17.20 18.67 -15.18
CA MET A 93 18.39 18.80 -14.34
C MET A 93 19.69 18.99 -15.12
N ASN A 94 19.82 18.38 -16.31
CA ASN A 94 20.99 18.59 -17.17
C ASN A 94 21.03 20.04 -17.71
N ALA A 95 19.88 20.59 -18.12
CA ALA A 95 19.79 21.98 -18.56
C ALA A 95 20.24 22.98 -17.48
N VAL A 96 20.06 22.62 -16.21
CA VAL A 96 20.41 23.49 -15.07
C VAL A 96 21.83 23.26 -14.57
N LYS A 97 22.33 22.02 -14.60
CA LYS A 97 23.72 21.67 -14.26
C LYS A 97 24.75 22.46 -15.06
N ASP A 98 24.45 22.68 -16.34
CA ASP A 98 25.35 23.41 -17.24
C ASP A 98 25.33 24.93 -16.98
N LEU A 99 24.26 25.44 -16.36
CA LEU A 99 24.04 26.87 -16.09
C LEU A 99 24.42 27.28 -14.66
N ILE A 100 24.24 26.39 -13.70
CA ILE A 100 24.44 26.64 -12.28
C ILE A 100 25.62 25.78 -11.81
N LYS A 101 26.83 26.36 -11.80
CA LYS A 101 28.04 25.74 -11.22
C LYS A 101 27.95 25.72 -9.69
N VAL A 102 27.06 24.89 -9.16
CA VAL A 102 26.87 24.76 -7.71
C VAL A 102 27.16 23.33 -7.32
N ASP A 103 28.04 23.19 -6.32
CA ASP A 103 28.51 21.89 -5.81
C ASP A 103 27.39 21.05 -5.17
N ASP A 104 26.22 21.65 -4.90
CA ASP A 104 25.07 20.99 -4.27
C ASP A 104 23.73 21.48 -4.85
N ILE A 105 23.35 20.89 -5.98
CA ILE A 105 22.05 21.08 -6.65
C ILE A 105 20.86 20.77 -5.72
N GLY A 106 21.03 19.86 -4.75
CA GLY A 106 19.98 19.47 -3.82
C GLY A 106 19.58 20.58 -2.85
N LYS A 107 20.52 21.47 -2.50
CA LYS A 107 20.24 22.67 -1.70
C LYS A 107 19.46 23.73 -2.48
N VAL A 108 19.68 23.83 -3.78
CA VAL A 108 19.01 24.80 -4.66
C VAL A 108 17.62 24.29 -5.07
N PHE A 109 17.49 22.98 -5.27
CA PHE A 109 16.26 22.33 -5.72
C PHE A 109 15.85 21.19 -4.76
N PRO A 110 15.31 21.47 -3.57
CA PRO A 110 14.85 20.43 -2.64
C PRO A 110 13.78 19.49 -3.24
N ILE A 111 12.94 20.01 -4.15
CA ILE A 111 11.92 19.24 -4.88
C ILE A 111 12.56 18.13 -5.73
N TYR A 112 13.77 18.35 -6.27
CA TYR A 112 14.50 17.33 -7.01
C TYR A 112 14.86 16.13 -6.13
N LEU A 113 15.28 16.35 -4.88
CA LEU A 113 15.59 15.26 -3.95
C LEU A 113 14.33 14.47 -3.59
N ALA A 114 13.25 15.16 -3.24
CA ALA A 114 11.96 14.54 -2.94
C ALA A 114 11.42 13.72 -4.13
N LEU A 115 11.59 14.22 -5.36
CA LEU A 115 11.25 13.50 -6.59
C LEU A 115 12.04 12.20 -6.74
N LYS A 116 13.36 12.21 -6.52
CA LYS A 116 14.19 11.00 -6.61
C LYS A 116 13.76 9.94 -5.61
N ASP A 117 13.49 10.34 -4.38
CA ASP A 117 13.06 9.43 -3.32
C ASP A 117 11.68 8.83 -3.65
N THR A 118 10.75 9.68 -4.11
CA THR A 118 9.44 9.24 -4.59
C THR A 118 9.53 8.26 -5.76
N VAL A 119 10.36 8.53 -6.78
CA VAL A 119 10.59 7.62 -7.91
C VAL A 119 11.09 6.26 -7.43
N LYS A 120 12.04 6.26 -6.48
CA LYS A 120 12.57 5.02 -5.89
C LYS A 120 11.49 4.23 -5.17
N ILE A 121 10.65 4.89 -4.38
CA ILE A 121 9.52 4.26 -3.67
C ILE A 121 8.57 3.61 -4.67
N VAL A 122 8.13 4.35 -5.69
CA VAL A 122 7.17 3.81 -6.68
C VAL A 122 7.77 2.66 -7.48
N ARG A 123 9.04 2.75 -7.90
CA ARG A 123 9.72 1.63 -8.58
C ARG A 123 9.74 0.37 -7.72
N ASN A 124 10.13 0.50 -6.46
CA ASN A 124 10.15 -0.63 -5.53
C ASN A 124 8.75 -1.26 -5.38
N ILE A 125 7.70 -0.45 -5.25
CA ILE A 125 6.32 -0.93 -5.16
C ILE A 125 5.93 -1.71 -6.43
N ILE A 126 6.26 -1.18 -7.61
CA ILE A 126 5.95 -1.86 -8.88
C ILE A 126 6.71 -3.17 -8.98
N ASP A 127 8.01 -3.17 -8.69
CA ASP A 127 8.84 -4.38 -8.73
C ASP A 127 8.32 -5.46 -7.76
N GLU A 128 8.02 -5.08 -6.52
CA GLU A 128 7.43 -5.97 -5.51
C GLU A 128 6.09 -6.52 -6.00
N THR A 129 5.20 -5.65 -6.47
CA THR A 129 3.85 -6.08 -6.89
C THR A 129 3.91 -7.02 -8.09
N ILE A 130 4.74 -6.73 -9.10
CA ILE A 130 4.89 -7.60 -10.27
C ILE A 130 5.47 -8.95 -9.85
N SER A 131 6.51 -8.95 -9.00
CA SER A 131 7.11 -10.18 -8.49
C SER A 131 6.09 -11.06 -7.76
N ILE A 132 5.25 -10.46 -6.91
CA ILE A 132 4.20 -11.20 -6.20
C ILE A 132 3.14 -11.70 -7.17
N ALA A 133 2.68 -10.87 -8.11
CA ALA A 133 1.71 -11.29 -9.12
C ALA A 133 2.23 -12.47 -9.97
N GLU A 134 3.54 -12.52 -10.27
CA GLU A 134 4.18 -13.64 -10.96
C GLU A 134 4.34 -14.89 -10.08
N SER A 135 4.42 -14.73 -8.77
CA SER A 135 4.45 -15.84 -7.82
C SER A 135 3.10 -16.57 -7.71
N ILE A 136 2.00 -15.92 -8.11
CA ILE A 136 0.67 -16.52 -8.25
C ILE A 136 0.69 -17.45 -9.47
N ASN A 137 1.28 -18.63 -9.28
CA ASN A 137 1.37 -19.67 -10.29
C ASN A 137 0.57 -20.92 -9.86
N ASN A 138 0.43 -21.86 -10.79
CA ASN A 138 -0.18 -23.17 -10.53
C ASN A 138 -1.67 -23.13 -10.17
N LEU A 139 -2.43 -22.37 -10.95
CA LEU A 139 -3.87 -22.16 -10.81
C LEU A 139 -4.66 -23.47 -10.62
N ASP A 140 -4.32 -24.51 -11.37
CA ASP A 140 -5.00 -25.80 -11.29
C ASP A 140 -4.83 -26.46 -9.92
N LYS A 141 -3.61 -26.51 -9.37
CA LYS A 141 -3.37 -27.05 -8.02
C LYS A 141 -4.05 -26.23 -6.93
N VAL A 142 -4.17 -24.91 -7.11
CA VAL A 142 -4.86 -24.05 -6.15
C VAL A 142 -6.36 -24.32 -6.18
N LYS A 143 -6.94 -24.44 -7.38
CA LYS A 143 -8.36 -24.79 -7.55
C LYS A 143 -8.72 -26.14 -6.93
N GLU A 144 -7.87 -27.15 -7.09
CA GLU A 144 -8.08 -28.49 -6.52
C GLU A 144 -8.22 -28.49 -4.98
N ARG A 145 -7.68 -27.48 -4.30
CA ARG A 145 -7.77 -27.34 -2.84
C ARG A 145 -9.04 -26.63 -2.38
N VAL A 146 -9.79 -26.00 -3.28
CA VAL A 146 -11.02 -25.27 -2.91
C VAL A 146 -12.06 -26.27 -2.42
N ILE A 147 -12.59 -26.04 -1.22
CA ILE A 147 -13.66 -26.88 -0.68
C ILE A 147 -14.97 -26.52 -1.40
N LYS A 148 -15.62 -27.54 -1.95
CA LYS A 148 -16.95 -27.38 -2.57
C LYS A 148 -18.01 -27.50 -1.50
N ILE A 149 -19.03 -26.65 -1.55
CA ILE A 149 -20.11 -26.63 -0.56
C ILE A 149 -20.85 -27.97 -0.52
N GLU A 150 -20.94 -28.67 -1.65
CA GLU A 150 -21.54 -30.00 -1.77
C GLU A 150 -20.76 -31.11 -1.02
N ASP A 151 -19.48 -30.87 -0.72
CA ASP A 151 -18.62 -31.78 0.06
C ASP A 151 -18.76 -31.56 1.58
N LEU A 152 -19.66 -30.66 2.01
CA LEU A 152 -19.94 -30.38 3.42
C LEU A 152 -21.15 -31.20 3.88
N HIS A 153 -20.98 -32.03 4.91
CA HIS A 153 -21.98 -33.01 5.31
C HIS A 153 -22.61 -32.73 6.68
N THR A 154 -21.98 -31.91 7.51
CA THR A 154 -22.52 -31.55 8.84
C THR A 154 -22.79 -30.05 8.96
N ALA A 155 -23.66 -29.68 9.91
CA ALA A 155 -23.96 -28.28 10.19
C ALA A 155 -22.71 -27.52 10.67
N GLU A 156 -21.84 -28.20 11.42
CA GLU A 156 -20.60 -27.67 11.98
C GLU A 156 -19.57 -27.40 10.87
N GLU A 157 -19.44 -28.30 9.89
CA GLU A 157 -18.59 -28.10 8.71
C GLU A 157 -19.04 -26.90 7.88
N ILE A 158 -20.35 -26.74 7.69
CA ILE A 158 -20.92 -25.58 6.98
C ILE A 158 -20.65 -24.27 7.74
N LYS A 159 -20.80 -24.27 9.07
CA LYS A 159 -20.46 -23.11 9.91
C LYS A 159 -18.97 -22.79 9.83
N ALA A 160 -18.11 -23.81 9.88
CA ALA A 160 -16.66 -23.68 9.81
C ALA A 160 -16.22 -23.08 8.48
N TYR A 161 -16.78 -23.59 7.39
CA TYR A 161 -16.54 -23.09 6.05
C TYR A 161 -16.93 -21.62 5.90
N ARG A 162 -18.13 -21.24 6.35
CA ARG A 162 -18.59 -19.84 6.30
C ARG A 162 -17.72 -18.91 7.14
N LEU A 163 -17.33 -19.36 8.34
CA LEU A 163 -16.46 -18.58 9.20
C LEU A 163 -15.05 -18.44 8.62
N GLY A 164 -14.51 -19.51 8.05
CA GLY A 164 -13.23 -19.50 7.33
C GLY A 164 -13.25 -18.57 6.12
N LEU A 165 -14.34 -18.57 5.33
CA LEU A 165 -14.52 -17.64 4.21
C LEU A 165 -14.54 -16.17 4.69
N ARG A 166 -15.27 -15.88 5.77
CA ARG A 166 -15.31 -14.55 6.38
C ARG A 166 -13.92 -14.12 6.86
N LEU A 167 -13.22 -14.97 7.60
CA LEU A 167 -11.85 -14.74 8.07
C LEU A 167 -10.87 -14.50 6.93
N LEU A 168 -10.97 -15.29 5.86
CA LEU A 168 -10.12 -15.16 4.68
C LEU A 168 -10.29 -13.79 4.03
N SER A 169 -11.55 -13.38 3.82
CA SER A 169 -11.88 -12.06 3.26
C SER A 169 -11.36 -10.92 4.13
N MET A 170 -11.52 -11.01 5.45
CA MET A 170 -11.04 -9.99 6.36
C MET A 170 -9.52 -9.93 6.44
N THR A 171 -8.85 -11.08 6.38
CA THR A 171 -7.37 -11.15 6.30
C THR A 171 -6.85 -10.50 5.03
N ALA A 172 -7.50 -10.75 3.89
CA ALA A 172 -7.15 -10.12 2.62
C ALA A 172 -7.32 -8.60 2.67
N GLU A 173 -8.40 -8.11 3.27
CA GLU A 173 -8.65 -6.68 3.45
C GLU A 173 -7.60 -6.02 4.34
N VAL A 174 -7.30 -6.62 5.50
CA VAL A 174 -6.28 -6.12 6.44
C VAL A 174 -4.91 -6.06 5.78
N ARG A 175 -4.48 -7.13 5.09
CA ARG A 175 -3.19 -7.16 4.39
C ARG A 175 -3.12 -6.13 3.27
N GLY A 176 -4.19 -5.99 2.49
CA GLY A 176 -4.24 -4.99 1.43
C GLY A 176 -4.16 -3.56 1.99
N PHE A 177 -4.88 -3.30 3.08
CA PHE A 177 -4.86 -2.00 3.74
C PHE A 177 -3.49 -1.69 4.38
N GLN A 178 -2.86 -2.68 5.01
CA GLN A 178 -1.50 -2.55 5.59
C GLN A 178 -0.51 -2.04 4.54
N LYS A 179 -0.53 -2.60 3.33
CA LYS A 179 0.41 -2.22 2.26
C LYS A 179 0.13 -0.86 1.65
N LEU A 180 -1.14 -0.47 1.56
CA LEU A 180 -1.52 0.91 1.21
C LEU A 180 -0.98 1.91 2.25
N MET A 181 -1.12 1.59 3.54
CA MET A 181 -0.64 2.43 4.63
C MET A 181 0.88 2.59 4.63
N GLU A 182 1.60 1.48 4.47
CA GLU A 182 3.06 1.47 4.34
C GLU A 182 3.54 2.33 3.16
N THR A 183 2.88 2.19 1.99
CA THR A 183 3.16 2.99 0.80
C THR A 183 2.99 4.48 1.07
N VAL A 184 1.84 4.87 1.61
CA VAL A 184 1.49 6.27 1.89
C VAL A 184 2.45 6.88 2.91
N TYR A 185 2.83 6.11 3.93
CA TYR A 185 3.77 6.55 4.95
C TYR A 185 5.16 6.82 4.37
N TYR A 186 5.77 5.89 3.64
CA TYR A 186 7.10 6.12 3.07
C TYR A 186 7.11 7.27 2.06
N SER A 187 6.01 7.45 1.32
CA SER A 187 5.83 8.61 0.45
C SER A 187 5.65 9.92 1.21
N LEU A 188 5.09 9.89 2.42
CA LEU A 188 5.07 11.07 3.30
C LEU A 188 6.49 11.43 3.76
N LEU A 189 7.33 10.44 4.10
CA LEU A 189 8.71 10.70 4.52
C LEU A 189 9.56 11.38 3.44
N SER A 190 9.36 11.05 2.16
CA SER A 190 10.08 11.68 1.05
C SER A 190 9.78 13.18 0.90
N THR A 191 8.76 13.68 1.59
CA THR A 191 8.34 15.10 1.58
C THR A 191 8.98 15.93 2.71
N SER A 192 9.67 15.29 3.65
CA SER A 192 10.12 15.91 4.92
C SER A 192 11.10 17.09 4.75
N SER A 193 11.78 17.18 3.62
CA SER A 193 12.70 18.28 3.27
C SER A 193 12.03 19.47 2.57
N LEU A 194 10.73 19.36 2.26
CA LEU A 194 9.98 20.38 1.53
C LEU A 194 9.26 21.35 2.48
N GLY A 195 9.17 22.62 2.09
CA GLY A 195 8.42 23.63 2.85
C GLY A 195 6.93 23.31 2.89
N LYS A 196 6.28 23.49 4.05
CA LYS A 196 4.87 23.11 4.30
C LYS A 196 3.88 23.56 3.21
N ASP A 197 4.09 24.74 2.62
CA ASP A 197 3.21 25.28 1.57
C ASP A 197 3.31 24.54 0.24
N VAL A 198 4.50 24.00 -0.09
CA VAL A 198 4.72 23.16 -1.28
C VAL A 198 4.00 21.81 -1.13
N VAL A 199 3.93 21.31 0.10
CA VAL A 199 3.47 19.96 0.41
C VAL A 199 1.94 19.89 0.62
N LYS A 200 1.33 20.98 1.11
CA LYS A 200 -0.08 21.02 1.56
C LYS A 200 -1.11 20.57 0.50
N GLY A 201 -0.91 20.90 -0.77
CA GLY A 201 -1.81 20.46 -1.85
C GLY A 201 -1.56 19.03 -2.35
N VAL A 202 -0.39 18.47 -2.05
CA VAL A 202 0.16 17.26 -2.67
C VAL A 202 -0.04 16.05 -1.76
N ILE A 203 0.21 16.18 -0.45
CA ILE A 203 0.09 15.07 0.51
C ILE A 203 -1.28 14.99 1.21
N THR A 204 -2.24 15.85 0.84
CA THR A 204 -3.55 15.88 1.52
C THR A 204 -4.20 14.50 1.53
N ASP A 205 -4.11 13.77 0.42
CA ASP A 205 -4.67 12.42 0.34
C ASP A 205 -3.90 11.40 1.19
N TYR A 206 -2.59 11.60 1.38
CA TYR A 206 -1.79 10.78 2.30
C TYR A 206 -2.26 10.97 3.74
N ILE A 207 -2.38 12.23 4.17
CA ILE A 207 -2.87 12.58 5.51
C ILE A 207 -4.28 12.01 5.75
N LYS A 208 -5.18 12.10 4.74
CA LYS A 208 -6.53 11.52 4.85
C LYS A 208 -6.49 10.00 5.05
N ILE A 209 -5.68 9.29 4.26
CA ILE A 209 -5.54 7.83 4.39
C ILE A 209 -4.97 7.47 5.77
N LEU A 210 -3.93 8.18 6.21
CA LEU A 210 -3.35 7.99 7.54
C LEU A 210 -4.38 8.22 8.66
N ARG A 211 -5.13 9.34 8.61
CA ARG A 211 -6.19 9.62 9.60
C ARG A 211 -7.27 8.55 9.62
N TRP A 212 -7.73 8.13 8.45
CA TRP A 212 -8.75 7.09 8.31
C TRP A 212 -8.30 5.74 8.89
N SER A 213 -7.00 5.47 8.90
CA SER A 213 -6.46 4.21 9.42
C SER A 213 -6.75 3.95 10.90
N LEU A 214 -6.86 5.00 11.73
CA LEU A 214 -7.26 4.84 13.13
C LEU A 214 -8.69 4.33 13.27
N ASP A 215 -9.60 4.87 12.48
CA ASP A 215 -11.00 4.45 12.51
C ASP A 215 -11.15 3.04 11.95
N TYR A 216 -10.38 2.71 10.92
CA TYR A 216 -10.29 1.36 10.38
C TYR A 216 -9.82 0.36 11.44
N VAL A 217 -8.68 0.62 12.10
CA VAL A 217 -8.10 -0.28 13.10
C VAL A 217 -9.03 -0.46 14.30
N LYS A 218 -9.66 0.60 14.81
CA LYS A 218 -10.63 0.50 15.91
C LYS A 218 -11.85 -0.34 15.56
N LYS A 219 -12.30 -0.29 14.30
CA LYS A 219 -13.39 -1.12 13.83
C LYS A 219 -12.93 -2.58 13.74
N ALA A 220 -11.79 -2.82 13.10
CA ALA A 220 -11.22 -4.14 12.91
C ALA A 220 -10.86 -4.82 14.24
N GLU A 221 -10.41 -4.08 15.26
CA GLU A 221 -10.12 -4.61 16.61
C GLU A 221 -11.34 -5.29 17.24
N LYS A 222 -12.51 -4.66 17.15
CA LYS A 222 -13.78 -5.25 17.62
C LYS A 222 -14.13 -6.52 16.86
N ASP A 223 -13.87 -6.52 15.55
CA ASP A 223 -14.14 -7.67 14.70
C ASP A 223 -13.17 -8.83 15.02
N VAL A 224 -11.91 -8.55 15.38
CA VAL A 224 -10.92 -9.56 15.83
C VAL A 224 -11.39 -10.28 17.08
N ASP A 225 -11.83 -9.54 18.10
CA ASP A 225 -12.30 -10.14 19.35
C ASP A 225 -13.56 -10.98 19.14
N GLU A 226 -14.53 -10.44 18.37
CA GLU A 226 -15.77 -11.16 18.06
C GLU A 226 -15.47 -12.47 17.34
N ILE A 227 -14.65 -12.42 16.29
CA ILE A 227 -14.37 -13.58 15.45
C ILE A 227 -13.52 -14.60 16.16
N THR A 228 -12.51 -14.18 16.93
CA THR A 228 -11.69 -15.09 17.75
C THR A 228 -12.58 -15.93 18.66
N ARG A 229 -13.54 -15.29 19.34
CA ARG A 229 -14.50 -16.00 20.19
C ARG A 229 -15.40 -16.96 19.40
N LEU A 230 -15.84 -16.56 18.20
CA LEU A 230 -16.65 -17.44 17.33
C LEU A 230 -15.85 -18.66 16.87
N VAL A 231 -14.58 -18.47 16.54
CA VAL A 231 -13.66 -19.54 16.16
C VAL A 231 -13.45 -20.48 17.34
N ASP A 232 -13.04 -19.97 18.50
CA ASP A 232 -12.78 -20.78 19.70
C ASP A 232 -13.98 -21.65 20.09
N ASN A 233 -15.19 -21.08 20.06
CA ASN A 233 -16.41 -21.83 20.33
C ASN A 233 -16.62 -22.97 19.33
N LEU A 234 -16.42 -22.70 18.04
CA LEU A 234 -16.64 -23.68 16.98
C LEU A 234 -15.56 -24.76 16.95
N LEU A 235 -14.32 -24.44 17.33
CA LEU A 235 -13.21 -25.40 17.37
C LEU A 235 -13.44 -26.52 18.39
N LEU A 236 -14.21 -26.27 19.46
CA LEU A 236 -14.61 -27.32 20.41
C LEU A 236 -15.49 -28.38 19.74
N ASP A 237 -16.41 -27.94 18.88
CA ASP A 237 -17.33 -28.83 18.14
C ASP A 237 -16.63 -29.56 16.99
N LEU A 238 -15.54 -28.98 16.46
CA LEU A 238 -14.77 -29.51 15.33
C LEU A 238 -13.58 -30.39 15.71
N LYS A 239 -13.39 -30.69 17.00
CA LYS A 239 -12.17 -31.31 17.52
C LYS A 239 -11.76 -32.57 16.74
N GLY A 240 -10.55 -32.56 16.19
CA GLY A 240 -9.97 -33.66 15.41
C GLY A 240 -10.38 -33.68 13.93
N SER A 241 -11.20 -32.72 13.47
CA SER A 241 -11.56 -32.58 12.05
C SER A 241 -10.50 -31.81 11.26
N LYS A 242 -10.46 -32.01 9.94
CA LYS A 242 -9.63 -31.19 9.04
C LYS A 242 -9.96 -29.69 9.11
N TYR A 243 -11.22 -29.36 9.41
CA TYR A 243 -11.70 -27.97 9.49
C TYR A 243 -11.18 -27.26 10.73
N GLU A 244 -10.89 -27.99 11.81
CA GLU A 244 -10.22 -27.42 12.98
C GLU A 244 -8.88 -26.81 12.59
N THR A 245 -8.02 -27.59 11.93
CA THR A 245 -6.68 -27.16 11.50
C THR A 245 -6.76 -26.01 10.49
N LEU A 246 -7.66 -26.12 9.51
CA LEU A 246 -7.81 -25.10 8.48
C LEU A 246 -8.29 -23.78 9.08
N LEU A 247 -9.28 -23.81 9.97
CA LEU A 247 -9.85 -22.61 10.59
C LEU A 247 -8.85 -21.94 11.53
N ARG A 248 -8.12 -22.70 12.36
CA ARG A 248 -7.03 -22.17 13.19
C ARG A 248 -5.97 -21.47 12.36
N ARG A 249 -5.55 -22.08 11.24
CA ARG A 249 -4.52 -21.50 10.36
C ARG A 249 -4.93 -20.13 9.81
N VAL A 250 -6.18 -19.96 9.39
CA VAL A 250 -6.65 -18.68 8.83
C VAL A 250 -6.89 -17.67 9.96
N GLU A 251 -7.39 -18.10 11.11
CA GLU A 251 -7.53 -17.25 12.30
C GLU A 251 -6.18 -16.69 12.77
N GLU A 252 -5.15 -17.53 12.87
CA GLU A 252 -3.79 -17.10 13.23
C GLU A 252 -3.24 -16.07 12.25
N LYS A 253 -3.40 -16.32 10.94
CA LYS A 253 -3.01 -15.36 9.90
C LYS A 253 -3.76 -14.03 10.00
N TYR A 254 -5.04 -14.08 10.35
CA TYR A 254 -5.84 -12.87 10.56
C TYR A 254 -5.31 -12.06 11.74
N LYS A 255 -5.09 -12.71 12.89
CA LYS A 255 -4.55 -12.09 14.11
C LYS A 255 -3.15 -11.50 13.87
N GLU A 256 -2.28 -12.24 13.20
CA GLU A 256 -0.93 -11.77 12.84
C GLU A 256 -1.01 -10.54 11.92
N SER A 257 -1.80 -10.61 10.86
CA SER A 257 -1.94 -9.51 9.90
C SER A 257 -2.53 -8.25 10.58
N PHE A 258 -3.51 -8.43 11.47
CA PHE A 258 -4.07 -7.31 12.23
C PHE A 258 -3.07 -6.71 13.22
N SER A 259 -2.31 -7.54 13.93
CA SER A 259 -1.26 -7.07 14.84
C SER A 259 -0.20 -6.24 14.12
N LEU A 260 0.24 -6.69 12.93
CA LEU A 260 1.16 -5.94 12.09
C LEU A 260 0.56 -4.62 11.59
N LEU A 261 -0.70 -4.62 11.19
CA LEU A 261 -1.42 -3.39 10.80
C LEU A 261 -1.51 -2.41 11.97
N LEU A 262 -1.95 -2.86 13.15
CA LEU A 262 -2.10 -2.03 14.35
C LEU A 262 -0.77 -1.38 14.73
N LYS A 263 0.30 -2.18 14.76
CA LYS A 263 1.65 -1.67 15.02
C LYS A 263 2.06 -0.64 13.97
N GLY A 264 1.92 -0.97 12.68
CA GLY A 264 2.28 -0.07 11.59
C GLY A 264 1.52 1.25 11.66
N VAL A 265 0.20 1.22 11.85
CA VAL A 265 -0.64 2.42 11.99
C VAL A 265 -0.17 3.31 13.13
N ASN A 266 0.11 2.74 14.30
CA ASN A 266 0.62 3.50 15.44
C ASN A 266 1.97 4.15 15.13
N ASP A 267 2.93 3.38 14.59
CA ASP A 267 4.27 3.86 14.24
C ASP A 267 4.19 4.98 13.19
N TYR A 268 3.40 4.79 12.13
CA TYR A 268 3.28 5.75 11.02
C TYR A 268 2.62 7.06 11.45
N LEU A 269 1.61 7.01 12.31
CA LEU A 269 0.91 8.19 12.79
C LEU A 269 1.75 8.99 13.79
N GLN A 270 2.46 8.32 14.68
CA GLN A 270 3.39 8.98 15.60
C GLN A 270 4.48 9.72 14.82
N GLU A 271 5.05 9.07 13.81
CA GLU A 271 6.10 9.68 13.00
C GLU A 271 5.57 10.83 12.12
N ALA A 272 4.40 10.68 11.50
CA ALA A 272 3.77 11.76 10.74
C ALA A 272 3.48 13.00 11.61
N ASN A 273 3.02 12.80 12.86
CA ASN A 273 2.87 13.88 13.84
C ASN A 273 4.22 14.51 14.22
N ARG A 274 5.28 13.70 14.39
CA ARG A 274 6.65 14.19 14.66
C ARG A 274 7.18 15.09 13.55
N LEU A 275 6.82 14.81 12.30
CA LEU A 275 7.13 15.63 11.12
C LEU A 275 6.25 16.89 11.01
N GLY A 276 5.30 17.09 11.93
CA GLY A 276 4.44 18.26 11.98
C GLY A 276 3.23 18.18 11.06
N TYR A 277 2.88 16.99 10.58
CA TYR A 277 1.62 16.72 9.91
C TYR A 277 0.55 16.39 10.94
N ASP A 278 -0.54 17.16 10.97
CA ASP A 278 -1.68 16.82 11.80
C ASP A 278 -2.36 15.57 11.23
N VAL A 279 -2.12 14.41 11.83
CA VAL A 279 -2.78 13.14 11.45
C VAL A 279 -3.67 12.60 12.58
N GLY A 280 -3.94 13.43 13.60
CA GLY A 280 -4.69 13.07 14.80
C GLY A 280 -3.82 12.48 15.91
N LEU A 281 -4.35 12.44 17.13
CA LEU A 281 -3.64 11.96 18.32
C LEU A 281 -3.72 10.42 18.43
N VAL A 282 -2.57 9.76 18.49
CA VAL A 282 -2.46 8.39 19.00
C VAL A 282 -2.38 8.50 20.53
N LYS A 283 -3.40 8.02 21.25
CA LYS A 283 -3.31 7.90 22.72
C LYS A 283 -2.58 6.59 23.02
N ASN A 284 -1.47 6.68 23.74
CA ASN A 284 -0.78 5.53 24.32
C ASN A 284 -1.67 4.82 25.34
#